data_AF-A0A9E3W251-F1
#
_entry.id   AF-A0A9E3W251-F1
#
_cell.length_a   1.000
_cell.length_b   1.000
_cell.length_c   1.000
_cell.angle_alpha   90.00
_cell.angle_beta   90.00
_cell.angle_gamma   90.00
#
_symmetry.space_group_name_H-M   'P 1'
#
loop_
_entity.id
_entity.type
_entity.pdbx_description
1 polymer ?
#
loop_
_entity_poly.entity_id
_entity_poly.type
_entity_poly.pdbx_seq_one_letter_code
_entity_poly.pdbx_strand_id
1 'polypeptide(L)'
;MISTKQKRTIALLVIVITLVNLGALATVLYKLRQVEKFHETGLVEKLEEDPANNPAPAFMMREIGFDRAQQGLLNDSRRNLGREVSPLLRELRQLNADLADEVMQPEPDTVKLEAFCEEIGSLHALMKMETTR
;
A
#
# COMPACT_ATOMS: atom_id res chain seq x y z
N MET A 1 -10.63 7.26 45.60
CA MET A 1 -11.45 8.38 45.11
C MET A 1 -10.65 9.18 44.09
N ILE A 2 -11.06 9.21 42.82
CA ILE A 2 -10.37 9.99 41.78
C ILE A 2 -10.64 11.48 42.02
N SER A 3 -9.57 12.27 42.19
CA SER A 3 -9.64 13.70 42.41
C SER A 3 -10.28 14.42 41.21
N THR A 4 -11.01 15.51 41.45
CA THR A 4 -11.60 16.35 40.40
C THR A 4 -10.57 16.86 39.39
N LYS A 5 -9.31 17.06 39.81
CA LYS A 5 -8.20 17.41 38.91
C LYS A 5 -7.83 16.25 37.97
N GLN A 6 -7.75 15.02 38.51
CA GLN A 6 -7.47 13.81 37.72
C GLN A 6 -8.58 13.52 36.72
N LYS A 7 -9.86 13.71 37.08
CA LYS A 7 -10.99 13.57 36.16
C LYS A 7 -10.90 14.52 34.98
N ARG A 8 -10.51 15.79 35.23
CA ARG A 8 -10.29 16.79 34.17
C ARG A 8 -9.14 16.41 33.25
N THR A 9 -8.02 15.93 33.80
CA THR A 9 -6.88 15.47 33.00
C THR A 9 -7.25 14.29 32.12
N ILE A 10 -7.95 13.28 32.65
CA ILE A 10 -8.40 12.12 31.88
C ILE A 10 -9.38 12.55 30.78
N ALA A 11 -10.35 13.42 31.08
CA ALA A 11 -11.28 13.93 30.09
C ALA A 11 -10.57 14.67 28.95
N LEU A 12 -9.58 15.49 29.28
CA LEU A 12 -8.78 16.23 28.29
C LEU A 12 -7.97 15.27 27.40
N LEU A 13 -7.40 14.22 27.99
CA LEU A 13 -6.65 13.19 27.29
C LEU A 13 -7.55 12.40 26.31
N VAL A 14 -8.75 12.02 26.76
CA VAL A 14 -9.76 11.37 25.90
C VAL A 14 -10.17 12.27 24.74
N ILE A 15 -10.40 13.56 24.99
CA ILE A 15 -10.75 14.53 23.93
C ILE A 15 -9.63 14.63 22.90
N VAL A 16 -8.37 14.73 23.33
CA VAL A 16 -7.21 14.83 22.42
C VAL A 16 -7.06 13.57 21.58
N ILE A 17 -7.13 12.39 22.19
CA ILE A 17 -7.05 11.11 21.46
C ILE A 17 -8.19 11.01 20.44
N THR A 18 -9.40 11.39 20.83
CA THR A 18 -10.57 11.35 19.95
C THR A 18 -10.40 12.27 18.75
N LEU A 19 -9.88 13.49 18.96
CA LEU A 19 -9.62 14.44 17.87
C LEU A 19 -8.53 13.96 16.91
N VAL A 20 -7.44 13.37 17.42
CA VAL A 20 -6.38 12.79 16.59
C VAL A 20 -6.92 11.65 15.73
N ASN A 21 -7.70 10.75 16.34
CA ASN A 21 -8.31 9.64 15.62
C ASN A 21 -9.34 10.10 14.58
N LEU A 22 -10.15 11.13 14.89
CA LEU A 22 -11.06 11.73 13.91
C LEU A 22 -10.31 12.37 12.74
N GLY A 23 -9.20 13.07 13.01
CA GLY A 23 -8.36 13.68 11.98
C GLY A 23 -7.72 12.63 11.07
N ALA A 24 -7.24 11.53 11.64
CA ALA A 24 -6.71 10.40 10.87
C ALA A 24 -7.81 9.77 10.00
N LEU A 25 -8.99 9.50 10.56
CA LEU A 25 -10.13 8.96 9.82
C LEU A 25 -10.57 9.89 8.68
N ALA A 26 -10.67 11.20 8.96
CA ALA A 26 -11.01 12.21 7.94
C ALA A 26 -9.96 12.27 6.81
N THR A 27 -8.68 12.12 7.15
CA THR A 27 -7.59 12.09 6.17
C THR A 27 -7.68 10.86 5.26
N VAL A 28 -7.95 9.69 5.85
CA VAL A 28 -8.15 8.45 5.10
C VAL A 28 -9.39 8.55 4.20
N LEU A 29 -10.52 9.02 4.71
CA LEU A 29 -11.75 9.23 3.94
C LEU A 29 -11.56 10.24 2.80
N TYR A 30 -10.81 11.32 3.04
CA TYR A 30 -10.50 12.30 2.00
C TYR A 30 -9.66 11.69 0.87
N LYS A 31 -8.65 10.88 1.22
CA LYS A 31 -7.86 10.14 0.22
C LYS A 31 -8.68 9.09 -0.51
N LEU A 32 -9.54 8.32 0.18
CA LEU A 32 -10.41 7.33 -0.45
C LEU A 32 -11.35 7.98 -1.47
N ARG A 33 -11.97 9.12 -1.11
CA ARG A 33 -12.83 9.88 -2.04
C ARG A 33 -12.07 10.45 -3.23
N GLN A 34 -10.79 10.79 -3.09
CA GLN A 34 -9.96 11.13 -4.26
C GLN A 34 -9.76 9.91 -5.15
N VAL A 35 -9.47 8.73 -4.58
CA VAL A 35 -9.30 7.47 -5.32
C VAL A 35 -10.60 7.05 -6.02
N GLU A 36 -11.76 7.21 -5.39
CA GLU A 36 -13.08 6.92 -5.99
C GLU A 36 -13.40 7.87 -7.15
N LYS A 37 -13.05 9.16 -7.05
CA LYS A 37 -13.16 10.11 -8.19
C LYS A 37 -12.26 9.73 -9.36
N PHE A 38 -11.13 9.07 -9.10
CA PHE A 38 -10.28 8.46 -10.14
C PHE A 38 -10.88 7.17 -10.72
N HIS A 39 -11.74 6.45 -9.97
CA HIS A 39 -12.46 5.27 -10.47
C HIS A 39 -13.67 5.64 -11.36
N GLU A 40 -14.43 6.70 -11.04
CA GLU A 40 -15.56 7.15 -11.87
C GLU A 40 -15.14 7.73 -13.24
N THR A 41 -13.86 8.06 -13.42
CA THR A 41 -13.31 8.55 -14.70
C THR A 41 -12.78 7.42 -15.62
N GLY A 42 -13.09 6.15 -15.34
CA GLY A 42 -12.77 5.05 -16.27
C GLY A 42 -11.27 4.86 -16.49
N LEU A 43 -10.46 5.11 -15.46
CA LEU A 43 -8.99 5.00 -15.50
C LEU A 43 -8.50 3.75 -14.76
N VAL A 44 -9.31 2.70 -14.70
CA VAL A 44 -8.96 1.41 -14.08
C VAL A 44 -8.36 0.42 -15.09
N GLU A 45 -8.46 0.70 -16.39
CA GLU A 45 -7.89 -0.15 -17.46
C GLU A 45 -6.59 0.43 -18.07
N LYS A 46 -5.89 1.31 -17.34
CA LYS A 46 -4.57 1.85 -17.76
C LYS A 46 -3.53 1.84 -16.64
N LEU A 47 -3.51 0.73 -15.90
CA LEU A 47 -2.28 0.25 -15.28
C LEU A 47 -1.51 -0.68 -16.23
N GLU A 48 -1.72 -0.54 -17.54
CA GLU A 48 -0.60 -0.71 -18.47
C GLU A 48 0.41 0.38 -18.15
N GLU A 49 1.56 -0.08 -17.63
CA GLU A 49 2.82 0.63 -17.49
C GLU A 49 2.93 1.89 -18.38
N ASP A 50 2.49 3.05 -17.90
CA ASP A 50 2.95 4.31 -18.45
C ASP A 50 4.31 4.61 -17.80
N PRO A 51 5.44 4.44 -18.51
CA PRO A 51 6.77 4.73 -17.98
C PRO A 51 6.92 6.20 -17.56
N ALA A 52 6.01 7.10 -17.94
CA ALA A 52 6.02 8.50 -17.57
C ALA A 52 5.53 8.80 -16.15
N ASN A 53 4.76 7.89 -15.51
CA ASN A 53 4.09 8.19 -14.24
C ASN A 53 4.77 7.61 -13.00
N ASN A 54 5.96 7.03 -13.18
CA ASN A 54 6.84 6.62 -12.10
C ASN A 54 7.95 7.69 -12.01
N PRO A 55 7.96 8.61 -11.02
CA PRO A 55 8.87 9.77 -11.00
C PRO A 55 10.32 9.44 -10.57
N ALA A 56 10.55 8.29 -9.93
CA ALA A 56 11.88 7.85 -9.49
C ALA A 56 12.96 7.69 -10.59
N PRO A 57 12.67 7.17 -11.79
CA PRO A 57 13.65 6.98 -12.88
C PRO A 57 13.97 8.28 -13.61
N ALA A 58 13.00 9.19 -13.73
CA ALA A 58 13.22 10.49 -14.38
C ALA A 58 14.25 11.33 -13.61
N PHE A 59 14.25 11.21 -12.27
CA PHE A 59 15.27 11.79 -11.39
C PHE A 59 16.64 11.13 -11.62
N MET A 60 16.73 9.80 -11.54
CA MET A 60 17.99 9.08 -11.79
C MET A 60 18.57 9.33 -13.20
N MET A 61 17.71 9.39 -14.22
CA MET A 61 18.11 9.67 -15.60
C MET A 61 18.60 11.11 -15.79
N ARG A 62 18.10 12.09 -15.02
CA ARG A 62 18.55 13.48 -15.06
C ARG A 62 19.82 13.72 -14.24
N GLU A 63 19.91 13.18 -13.03
CA GLU A 63 21.01 13.47 -12.10
C GLU A 63 22.28 12.66 -12.38
N ILE A 64 22.16 11.42 -12.87
CA ILE A 64 23.29 10.46 -12.89
C ILE A 64 24.06 10.50 -14.23
N GLY A 65 23.52 11.18 -15.25
CA GLY A 65 24.21 11.38 -16.53
C GLY A 65 24.39 10.10 -17.37
N PHE A 66 23.48 9.13 -17.25
CA PHE A 66 23.54 7.90 -18.05
C PHE A 66 23.53 8.19 -19.55
N ASP A 67 24.39 7.49 -20.30
CA ASP A 67 24.36 7.51 -21.75
C ASP A 67 23.12 6.77 -22.30
N ARG A 68 22.86 6.89 -23.61
CA ARG A 68 21.66 6.27 -24.23
C ARG A 68 21.66 4.74 -24.13
N ALA A 69 22.82 4.09 -24.14
CA ALA A 69 22.90 2.64 -24.05
C ALA A 69 22.59 2.17 -22.62
N GLN A 70 23.12 2.88 -21.61
CA GLN A 70 22.84 2.65 -20.19
C GLN A 70 21.36 2.88 -19.87
N GLN A 71 20.74 3.90 -20.46
CA GLN A 71 19.30 4.14 -20.32
C GLN A 71 18.45 3.00 -20.91
N GLY A 72 18.85 2.46 -22.06
CA GLY A 72 18.22 1.29 -22.66
C GLY A 72 18.26 0.08 -21.74
N LEU A 73 19.44 -0.25 -21.21
CA LEU A 73 19.64 -1.35 -20.28
C LEU A 73 18.84 -1.19 -18.98
N LEU A 74 18.76 0.03 -18.44
CA LEU A 74 17.96 0.33 -17.26
C LEU A 74 16.46 0.13 -17.53
N ASN A 75 15.96 0.59 -18.68
CA ASN A 75 14.57 0.41 -19.06
C ASN A 75 14.21 -1.07 -19.26
N ASP A 76 15.08 -1.83 -19.90
CA ASP A 76 14.88 -3.26 -20.12
C ASP A 76 14.91 -4.04 -18.80
N SER A 77 15.88 -3.73 -17.92
CA SER A 77 15.96 -4.29 -16.57
C SER A 77 14.67 -4.02 -15.77
N ARG A 78 14.17 -2.79 -15.82
CA ARG A 78 12.91 -2.42 -15.15
C ARG A 78 11.69 -3.14 -15.71
N ARG A 79 11.60 -3.30 -17.03
CA ARG A 79 10.52 -4.07 -17.66
C ARG A 79 10.58 -5.54 -17.27
N ASN A 80 11.78 -6.11 -17.15
CA ASN A 80 11.96 -7.49 -16.70
C ASN A 80 11.52 -7.65 -15.25
N LEU A 81 12.00 -6.77 -14.37
CA LEU A 81 11.58 -6.75 -12.96
C LEU A 81 10.07 -6.53 -12.81
N GLY A 82 9.48 -5.65 -13.63
CA GLY A 82 8.04 -5.43 -13.68
C GLY A 82 7.28 -6.71 -14.05
N ARG A 83 7.73 -7.45 -15.07
CA ARG A 83 7.14 -8.72 -15.47
C ARG A 83 7.24 -9.80 -14.38
N GLU A 84 8.33 -9.84 -13.63
CA GLU A 84 8.56 -10.83 -12.56
C GLU A 84 7.78 -10.49 -11.29
N VAL A 85 7.71 -9.21 -10.90
CA VAL A 85 7.10 -8.76 -9.63
C VAL A 85 5.62 -8.45 -9.74
N SER A 86 5.12 -8.01 -10.91
CA SER A 86 3.70 -7.70 -11.13
C SER A 86 2.73 -8.84 -10.76
N PRO A 87 2.95 -10.12 -11.17
CA PRO A 87 2.05 -11.21 -10.78
C PRO A 87 2.01 -11.41 -9.25
N LEU A 88 3.17 -11.32 -8.59
CA LEU A 88 3.28 -11.45 -7.13
C LEU A 88 2.55 -10.33 -6.39
N LEU A 89 2.66 -9.10 -6.89
CA LEU A 89 1.93 -7.95 -6.33
C LEU A 89 0.42 -8.09 -6.50
N ARG A 90 -0.05 -8.66 -7.62
CA ARG A 90 -1.48 -8.90 -7.85
C ARG A 90 -2.02 -9.93 -6.87
N GLU A 91 -1.31 -11.03 -6.70
CA GLU A 91 -1.66 -12.10 -5.76
C GLU A 91 -1.67 -11.60 -4.32
N LEU A 92 -0.66 -10.82 -3.92
CA LEU A 92 -0.60 -10.19 -2.61
C LEU A 92 -1.79 -9.25 -2.35
N ARG A 93 -2.22 -8.47 -3.35
CA ARG A 93 -3.38 -7.59 -3.22
C ARG A 93 -4.66 -8.39 -3.02
N GLN A 94 -4.81 -9.50 -3.76
CA GLN A 94 -5.98 -10.38 -3.62
C GLN A 94 -6.03 -10.97 -2.20
N LEU A 95 -4.94 -11.54 -1.72
CA LEU A 95 -4.87 -12.10 -0.36
C LEU A 95 -5.13 -11.07 0.73
N ASN A 96 -4.66 -9.84 0.57
CA ASN A 96 -4.96 -8.76 1.52
C ASN A 96 -6.45 -8.36 1.50
N ALA A 97 -7.10 -8.41 0.33
CA ALA A 97 -8.53 -8.17 0.23
C ALA A 97 -9.32 -9.30 0.90
N ASP A 98 -8.98 -10.55 0.59
CA ASP A 98 -9.62 -11.74 1.16
C ASP A 98 -9.44 -11.81 2.70
N LEU A 99 -8.26 -11.44 3.20
CA LEU A 99 -7.99 -11.31 4.63
C LEU A 99 -8.85 -10.20 5.27
N ALA A 100 -8.94 -9.03 4.62
CA ALA A 100 -9.76 -7.94 5.13
C ALA A 100 -11.25 -8.32 5.20
N ASP A 101 -11.75 -9.00 4.17
CA ASP A 101 -13.13 -9.50 4.10
C ASP A 101 -13.41 -10.52 5.20
N GLU A 102 -12.49 -11.47 5.45
CA GLU A 102 -12.63 -12.48 6.50
C GLU A 102 -12.61 -11.86 7.91
N VAL A 103 -11.73 -10.87 8.16
CA VAL A 103 -11.70 -10.14 9.45
C VAL A 103 -12.99 -9.36 9.72
N MET A 104 -13.69 -8.91 8.67
CA MET A 104 -14.95 -8.18 8.80
C MET A 104 -16.16 -9.08 9.09
N GLN A 105 -16.01 -10.40 9.04
CA GLN A 105 -17.12 -11.32 9.32
C GLN A 105 -17.51 -11.32 10.81
N PRO A 106 -18.79 -11.57 11.14
CA PRO A 106 -19.25 -11.66 12.53
C PRO A 106 -18.55 -12.77 13.34
N GLU A 107 -18.18 -13.87 12.69
CA GLU A 107 -17.42 -14.98 13.24
C GLU A 107 -16.27 -15.32 12.28
N PRO A 108 -15.11 -14.63 12.38
CA PRO A 108 -13.97 -14.87 11.51
C PRO A 108 -13.39 -16.28 11.68
N ASP A 109 -13.06 -16.95 10.59
CA ASP A 109 -12.38 -18.23 10.57
C ASP A 109 -10.88 -18.04 10.83
N THR A 110 -10.44 -18.39 12.04
CA THR A 110 -9.06 -18.23 12.46
C THR A 110 -8.07 -19.08 11.65
N VAL A 111 -8.51 -20.22 11.10
CA VAL A 111 -7.67 -21.09 10.28
C VAL A 111 -7.42 -20.44 8.91
N LYS A 112 -8.43 -19.80 8.33
CA LYS A 112 -8.26 -19.04 7.08
C LYS A 112 -7.39 -17.81 7.26
N LEU A 113 -7.57 -17.09 8.36
CA LEU A 113 -6.73 -15.91 8.66
C LEU A 113 -5.26 -16.29 8.81
N GLU A 114 -4.96 -17.42 9.45
CA GLU A 114 -3.59 -17.93 9.58
C GLU A 114 -3.02 -18.32 8.21
N ALA A 115 -3.80 -19.03 7.38
CA ALA A 115 -3.39 -19.38 6.02
C ALA A 115 -3.09 -18.15 5.15
N PHE A 116 -3.95 -17.12 5.19
CA PHE A 116 -3.69 -15.86 4.47
C PHE A 116 -2.41 -15.17 4.96
N CYS A 117 -2.17 -15.14 6.28
CA CYS A 117 -0.96 -14.57 6.85
C CYS A 117 0.31 -15.31 6.38
N GLU A 118 0.28 -16.64 6.37
CA GLU A 118 1.41 -17.45 5.88
C GLU A 118 1.69 -17.20 4.39
N GLU A 119 0.63 -17.18 3.57
CA GLU A 119 0.75 -17.01 2.13
C GLU A 119 1.25 -15.61 1.77
N ILE A 120 0.76 -14.57 2.44
CA ILE A 120 1.27 -13.18 2.36
C ILE A 120 2.76 -13.14 2.74
N GLY A 121 3.15 -13.80 3.83
CA GLY A 121 4.55 -13.89 4.26
C GLY A 121 5.45 -14.54 3.20
N SER A 122 4.97 -15.62 2.58
CA SER A 122 5.70 -16.33 1.52
C SER A 122 5.89 -15.47 0.26
N LEU A 123 4.85 -14.74 -0.16
CA LEU A 123 4.91 -13.83 -1.30
C LEU A 123 5.86 -12.66 -1.04
N HIS A 124 5.88 -12.13 0.19
CA HIS A 124 6.85 -11.11 0.57
C HIS A 124 8.29 -11.61 0.50
N ALA A 125 8.55 -12.85 0.94
CA ALA A 125 9.87 -13.46 0.83
C ALA A 125 10.27 -13.64 -0.65
N LEU A 126 9.35 -14.12 -1.50
CA LEU A 126 9.58 -14.32 -2.92
C LEU A 126 9.88 -13.00 -3.66
N MET A 127 9.09 -11.95 -3.41
CA MET A 127 9.36 -10.62 -3.97
C MET A 127 10.73 -10.09 -3.54
N LYS A 128 11.16 -10.35 -2.30
CA LYS A 128 12.49 -9.95 -1.83
C LYS A 128 13.60 -10.67 -2.58
N MET A 129 13.41 -11.95 -2.90
CA MET A 129 14.36 -12.72 -3.70
C MET A 129 14.48 -12.17 -5.13
N GLU A 130 13.38 -11.80 -5.76
CA GLU A 130 13.38 -11.22 -7.11
C GLU A 130 13.97 -9.80 -7.17
N THR A 131 13.87 -9.02 -6.08
CA THR A 131 14.32 -7.62 -6.03
C THR A 131 15.75 -7.42 -5.52
N THR A 132 16.34 -8.42 -4.84
CA THR A 132 17.69 -8.34 -4.26
C THR A 132 18.74 -9.12 -5.05
N ARG A 133 18.37 -9.69 -6.20
CA ARG A 133 19.28 -10.43 -7.08
C ARG A 133 20.25 -9.51 -7.81
#